data_AF-A0A432UGN5-F1
#
_entry.id   AF-A0A432UGN5-F1
#
_cell.length_a   1.000
_cell.length_b   1.000
_cell.length_c   1.000
_cell.angle_alpha   90.00
_cell.angle_beta   90.00
_cell.angle_gamma   90.00
#
_symmetry.space_group_name_H-M   'P 1'
#
loop_
_entity.id
_entity.type
_entity.pdbx_description
1 polymer ?
#
loop_
_entity_poly.entity_id
_entity_poly.type
_entity_poly.pdbx_seq_one_letter_code
_entity_poly.pdbx_strand_id
1 'polypeptide(L)'
;MALFSCYVDVERFLGEPVKELVHFLVCLRKKERVKVIGKVAEFFQYVDHLRQFFEFKREKREEFLSLLPLSNPERRILWKLIENFFTKHSENSSGKPIPQDDLIALRKGRLFEELVFHLGPIEKGRVELLSMHCQPMVNRRILRVFCKDRELSGKNIDVAFWGRDYVEGYECKGNVEFFLRLGFKGGEKGRKVREKVFYLNQLSKLLKRFFEARIYLASFAPDIDLEWCRETSLKWLRECGEDRLEFEIITVNDFLSEIH
;
A
#
# COMPACT_ATOMS: atom_id res chain seq x y z
N MET A 1 -18.56 21.32 -13.71
CA MET A 1 -18.09 19.94 -13.51
C MET A 1 -16.72 20.02 -12.88
N ALA A 2 -16.47 19.30 -11.79
CA ALA A 2 -15.15 19.28 -11.15
C ALA A 2 -14.20 18.37 -11.93
N LEU A 3 -12.91 18.70 -11.95
CA LEU A 3 -11.85 17.88 -12.56
C LEU A 3 -10.90 17.39 -11.47
N PHE A 4 -10.72 16.08 -11.33
CA PHE A 4 -9.66 15.52 -10.49
C PHE A 4 -8.32 15.49 -11.25
N SER A 5 -7.23 15.73 -10.54
CA SER A 5 -5.86 15.61 -11.05
C SER A 5 -4.87 15.36 -9.91
N CYS A 6 -3.67 14.90 -10.23
CA CYS A 6 -2.60 14.66 -9.27
C CYS A 6 -1.39 15.53 -9.60
N TYR A 7 -0.77 16.12 -8.58
CA TYR A 7 0.63 16.53 -8.65
C TYR A 7 1.50 15.37 -8.17
N VAL A 8 2.52 15.01 -8.94
CA VAL A 8 3.42 13.88 -8.64
C VAL A 8 4.74 14.42 -8.14
N ASP A 9 5.11 14.04 -6.92
CA ASP A 9 6.45 14.27 -6.41
C ASP A 9 7.37 13.15 -6.93
N VAL A 10 8.49 13.51 -7.56
CA VAL A 10 9.36 12.54 -8.25
C VAL A 10 10.03 11.64 -7.22
N GLU A 11 9.81 10.34 -7.34
CA GLU A 11 10.30 9.38 -6.37
C GLU A 11 11.81 9.17 -6.37
N ARG A 12 12.32 8.87 -5.17
CA ARG A 12 13.68 8.39 -4.93
C ARG A 12 13.74 6.88 -5.15
N PHE A 13 14.64 6.45 -6.03
CA PHE A 13 14.90 5.07 -6.42
C PHE A 13 15.10 4.11 -5.24
N LEU A 14 14.11 3.28 -4.93
CA LEU A 14 14.26 2.08 -4.07
C LEU A 14 14.00 0.76 -4.83
N GLY A 15 13.83 0.85 -6.16
CA GLY A 15 12.79 0.06 -6.82
C GLY A 15 13.20 -1.18 -7.60
N GLU A 16 14.47 -1.47 -7.87
CA GLU A 16 14.79 -2.58 -8.79
C GLU A 16 14.29 -3.95 -8.29
N PRO A 17 14.65 -4.44 -7.07
CA PRO A 17 14.14 -5.73 -6.59
C PRO A 17 12.62 -5.77 -6.45
N VAL A 18 12.00 -4.64 -6.11
CA VAL A 18 10.55 -4.56 -5.97
C VAL A 18 9.87 -4.66 -7.34
N LYS A 19 10.33 -3.87 -8.31
CA LYS A 19 9.79 -3.84 -9.66
C LYS A 19 9.98 -5.18 -10.37
N GLU A 20 11.12 -5.83 -10.20
CA GLU A 20 11.35 -7.17 -10.75
C GLU A 20 10.36 -8.19 -10.17
N LEU A 21 10.18 -8.18 -8.84
CA LEU A 21 9.22 -9.06 -8.18
C LEU A 21 7.79 -8.76 -8.62
N VAL A 22 7.38 -7.49 -8.68
CA VAL A 22 6.04 -7.10 -9.15
C VAL A 22 5.83 -7.51 -10.59
N HIS A 23 6.79 -7.23 -11.49
CA HIS A 23 6.68 -7.60 -12.90
C HIS A 23 6.44 -9.10 -13.05
N PHE A 24 7.22 -9.92 -12.33
CA PHE A 24 7.00 -11.37 -12.31
C PHE A 24 5.58 -11.73 -11.87
N LEU A 25 5.12 -11.17 -10.74
CA LEU A 25 3.80 -11.47 -10.18
C LEU A 25 2.65 -11.03 -11.11
N VAL A 26 2.72 -9.85 -11.73
CA VAL A 26 1.64 -9.32 -12.56
C VAL A 26 1.53 -10.02 -13.91
N CYS A 27 2.66 -10.56 -14.42
CA CYS A 27 2.73 -11.34 -15.66
C CYS A 27 2.24 -12.78 -15.53
N LEU A 28 2.03 -13.30 -14.31
CA LEU A 28 1.42 -14.61 -14.11
C LEU A 28 0.00 -14.65 -14.68
N ARG A 29 -0.45 -15.84 -15.10
CA ARG A 29 -1.83 -16.02 -15.57
C ARG A 29 -2.80 -15.71 -14.44
N LYS A 30 -3.96 -15.12 -14.76
CA LYS A 30 -4.95 -14.66 -13.76
C LYS A 30 -5.24 -15.68 -12.65
N LYS A 31 -5.44 -16.97 -13.00
CA LYS A 31 -5.73 -18.05 -12.05
C LYS A 31 -4.58 -18.35 -11.07
N GLU A 32 -3.33 -18.22 -11.52
CA GLU A 32 -2.13 -18.47 -10.72
C GLU A 32 -1.79 -17.23 -9.89
N ARG A 33 -1.86 -16.05 -10.52
CA ARG A 33 -1.49 -14.76 -9.97
C ARG A 33 -2.08 -14.48 -8.60
N VAL A 34 -3.41 -14.60 -8.46
CA VAL A 34 -4.10 -14.32 -7.19
C VAL A 34 -3.57 -15.23 -6.07
N LYS A 35 -3.47 -16.54 -6.33
CA LYS A 35 -2.98 -17.51 -5.35
C LYS A 35 -1.51 -17.26 -5.00
N VAL A 36 -0.67 -16.93 -5.99
CA VAL A 36 0.75 -16.66 -5.75
C VAL A 36 0.95 -15.37 -4.97
N ILE A 37 0.27 -14.28 -5.33
CA ILE A 37 0.36 -13.01 -4.58
C ILE A 37 -0.12 -13.20 -3.15
N GLY A 38 -1.23 -13.89 -2.93
CA GLY A 38 -1.73 -14.20 -1.57
C GLY A 38 -0.69 -14.97 -0.74
N LYS A 39 -0.06 -16.02 -1.30
CA LYS A 39 1.01 -16.76 -0.60
C LYS A 39 2.26 -15.93 -0.35
N VAL A 40 2.66 -15.09 -1.30
CA VAL A 40 3.77 -14.15 -1.12
C VAL A 40 3.45 -13.16 0.01
N ALA A 41 2.22 -12.67 0.08
CA ALA A 41 1.78 -11.77 1.13
C ALA A 41 1.76 -12.43 2.51
N GLU A 42 1.27 -13.68 2.62
CA GLU A 42 1.38 -14.48 3.85
C GLU A 42 2.84 -14.62 4.30
N PHE A 43 3.75 -14.95 3.38
CA PHE A 43 5.17 -15.03 3.69
C PHE A 43 5.73 -13.69 4.20
N PHE A 44 5.41 -12.58 3.52
CA PHE A 44 5.86 -11.25 3.94
C PHE A 44 5.18 -10.76 5.23
N GLN A 45 4.06 -11.35 5.67
CA GLN A 45 3.48 -11.03 6.97
C GLN A 45 4.33 -11.54 8.14
N TYR A 46 5.10 -12.62 7.96
CA TYR A 46 5.89 -13.25 9.04
C TYR A 46 7.41 -13.01 8.94
N VAL A 47 7.88 -12.49 7.81
CA VAL A 47 9.32 -12.30 7.55
C VAL A 47 9.64 -10.82 7.38
N ASP A 48 9.90 -10.13 8.47
CA ASP A 48 10.20 -8.68 8.55
C ASP A 48 11.69 -8.35 8.57
N HIS A 49 12.53 -9.30 8.97
CA HIS A 49 13.95 -9.09 9.18
C HIS A 49 14.81 -10.03 8.34
N LEU A 50 16.02 -9.59 8.00
CA LEU A 50 16.98 -10.40 7.25
C LEU A 50 17.27 -11.74 7.94
N ARG A 51 17.38 -11.75 9.28
CA ARG A 51 17.57 -12.98 10.05
C ARG A 51 16.42 -13.96 9.87
N GLN A 52 15.18 -13.48 9.97
CA GLN A 52 13.98 -14.31 9.78
C GLN A 52 13.92 -14.87 8.36
N PHE A 53 14.37 -14.09 7.36
CA PHE A 53 14.46 -14.57 5.99
C PHE A 53 15.43 -15.75 5.85
N PHE A 54 16.63 -15.67 6.46
CA PHE A 54 17.58 -16.78 6.42
C PHE A 54 17.08 -18.02 7.16
N GLU A 55 16.41 -17.83 8.29
CA GLU A 55 15.75 -18.93 9.02
C GLU A 55 14.68 -19.60 8.18
N PHE A 56 13.78 -18.81 7.58
CA PHE A 56 12.76 -19.30 6.66
C PHE A 56 13.36 -20.03 5.45
N LYS A 57 14.41 -19.46 4.85
CA LYS A 57 15.14 -20.05 3.70
C LYS A 57 15.67 -21.44 4.02
N ARG A 58 16.13 -21.66 5.26
CA ARG A 58 16.68 -22.95 5.72
C ARG A 58 15.58 -23.97 6.01
N GLU A 59 14.47 -23.53 6.60
CA GLU A 59 13.51 -24.46 7.23
C GLU A 59 12.22 -24.66 6.44
N LYS A 60 11.71 -23.61 5.78
CA LYS A 60 10.34 -23.59 5.23
C LYS A 60 10.27 -23.30 3.72
N ARG A 61 11.41 -23.05 3.07
CA ARG A 61 11.48 -22.68 1.65
C ARG A 61 10.80 -23.71 0.74
N GLU A 62 11.16 -24.99 0.87
CA GLU A 62 10.65 -26.03 -0.05
C GLU A 62 9.15 -26.25 0.15
N GLU A 63 8.68 -26.22 1.40
CA GLU A 63 7.26 -26.25 1.73
C GLU A 63 6.52 -25.06 1.08
N PHE A 64 7.01 -23.84 1.28
CA PHE A 64 6.45 -22.64 0.66
C PHE A 64 6.36 -22.75 -0.87
N LEU A 65 7.43 -23.15 -1.54
CA LEU A 65 7.46 -23.28 -3.00
C LEU A 65 6.51 -24.38 -3.51
N SER A 66 6.32 -25.45 -2.74
CA SER A 66 5.44 -26.57 -3.11
C SER A 66 3.96 -26.17 -3.16
N LEU A 67 3.55 -25.19 -2.36
CA LEU A 67 2.17 -24.68 -2.28
C LEU A 67 1.79 -23.79 -3.48
N LEU A 68 2.77 -23.31 -4.25
CA LEU A 68 2.55 -22.39 -5.35
C LEU A 68 2.14 -23.14 -6.63
N PRO A 69 1.08 -22.70 -7.33
CA PRO A 69 0.64 -23.27 -8.60
C PRO A 69 1.56 -22.82 -9.77
N LEU A 70 2.87 -23.03 -9.63
CA LEU A 70 3.89 -22.58 -10.58
C LEU A 70 4.72 -23.77 -11.06
N SER A 71 5.25 -23.70 -12.27
CA SER A 71 6.23 -24.66 -12.75
C SER A 71 7.54 -24.57 -11.96
N ASN A 72 8.37 -25.62 -11.99
CA ASN A 72 9.67 -25.61 -11.32
C ASN A 72 10.58 -24.45 -11.75
N PRO A 73 10.69 -24.10 -13.05
CA PRO A 73 11.42 -22.91 -13.48
C PRO A 73 10.88 -21.61 -12.86
N GLU A 74 9.56 -21.40 -12.87
CA GLU A 74 8.94 -20.20 -12.31
C GLU A 74 9.12 -20.10 -10.80
N ARG A 75 9.02 -21.22 -10.06
CA ARG A 75 9.32 -21.27 -8.62
C ARG A 75 10.75 -20.84 -8.32
N ARG A 76 11.72 -21.26 -9.15
CA ARG A 76 13.14 -20.85 -9.01
C ARG A 76 13.32 -19.35 -9.27
N ILE A 77 12.65 -18.81 -10.30
CA ILE A 77 12.68 -17.38 -10.60
C ILE A 77 12.08 -16.58 -9.45
N LEU A 78 10.87 -16.93 -9.00
CA LEU A 78 10.21 -16.27 -7.88
C LEU A 78 11.09 -16.28 -6.63
N TRP A 79 11.67 -17.43 -6.28
CA TRP A 79 12.55 -17.51 -5.11
C TRP A 79 13.76 -16.59 -5.24
N LYS A 80 14.40 -16.52 -6.41
CA LYS A 80 15.52 -15.61 -6.66
C LYS A 80 15.11 -14.14 -6.50
N LEU A 81 13.91 -13.77 -6.95
CA LEU A 81 13.37 -12.42 -6.80
C LEU A 81 13.08 -12.08 -5.34
N ILE A 82 12.48 -13.01 -4.59
CA ILE A 82 12.30 -12.87 -3.13
C ILE A 82 13.67 -12.74 -2.44
N GLU A 83 14.65 -13.56 -2.80
CA GLU A 83 15.99 -13.47 -2.21
C GLU A 83 16.67 -12.12 -2.48
N ASN A 84 16.57 -11.60 -3.70
CA ASN A 84 17.05 -10.27 -4.04
C ASN A 84 16.32 -9.17 -3.25
N PHE A 85 15.01 -9.33 -3.02
CA PHE A 85 14.22 -8.40 -2.21
C PHE A 85 14.78 -8.27 -0.79
N PHE A 86 15.26 -9.35 -0.18
CA PHE A 86 15.82 -9.30 1.18
C PHE A 86 17.31 -8.97 1.22
N THR A 87 18.09 -9.34 0.21
CA THR A 87 19.56 -9.31 0.29
C THR A 87 20.22 -8.19 -0.52
N LYS A 88 19.56 -7.67 -1.58
CA LYS A 88 20.17 -6.58 -2.38
C LYS A 88 20.22 -5.31 -1.54
N HIS A 89 21.41 -4.74 -1.37
CA HIS A 89 21.60 -3.47 -0.67
C HIS A 89 21.07 -2.29 -1.49
N SER A 90 20.85 -1.15 -0.83
CA SER A 90 20.48 0.11 -1.46
C SER A 90 20.99 1.28 -0.64
N GLU A 91 21.14 2.42 -1.31
CA GLU A 91 21.60 3.67 -0.71
C GLU A 91 20.47 4.71 -0.77
N ASN A 92 20.50 5.68 0.15
CA ASN A 92 19.60 6.83 0.10
C ASN A 92 20.10 7.87 -0.92
N SER A 93 19.34 8.96 -1.09
CA SER A 93 19.69 10.05 -2.02
C SER A 93 21.02 10.76 -1.72
N SER A 94 21.63 10.51 -0.57
CA SER A 94 22.93 11.05 -0.18
C SER A 94 24.05 10.02 -0.34
N GLY A 95 23.80 8.90 -1.03
CA GLY A 95 24.77 7.81 -1.24
C GLY A 95 25.10 7.02 0.02
N LYS A 96 24.28 7.13 1.08
CA LYS A 96 24.52 6.38 2.33
C LYS A 96 23.76 5.05 2.30
N PRO A 97 24.40 3.93 2.67
CA PRO A 97 23.72 2.65 2.82
C PRO A 97 22.52 2.75 3.77
N ILE A 98 21.40 2.17 3.35
CA ILE A 98 20.21 2.02 4.19
C ILE A 98 20.37 0.71 4.97
N PRO A 99 20.17 0.69 6.30
CA PRO A 99 20.15 -0.56 7.07
C PRO A 99 19.18 -1.58 6.46
N GLN A 100 19.57 -2.85 6.39
CA GLN A 100 18.85 -3.83 5.58
C GLN A 100 17.40 -4.05 6.05
N ASP A 101 17.17 -4.09 7.36
CA ASP A 101 15.81 -4.26 7.91
C ASP A 101 14.92 -3.04 7.65
N ASP A 102 15.49 -1.82 7.70
CA ASP A 102 14.76 -0.61 7.31
C ASP A 102 14.40 -0.65 5.81
N LEU A 103 15.33 -1.13 4.98
CA LEU A 103 15.12 -1.29 3.54
C LEU A 103 14.03 -2.34 3.25
N ILE A 104 14.00 -3.47 3.97
CA ILE A 104 12.95 -4.49 3.85
C ILE A 104 11.58 -3.88 4.18
N ALA A 105 11.47 -3.13 5.27
CA ALA A 105 10.23 -2.46 5.65
C ALA A 105 9.72 -1.48 4.58
N LEU A 106 10.63 -0.67 4.01
CA LEU A 106 10.30 0.24 2.91
C LEU A 106 9.86 -0.52 1.65
N ARG A 107 10.59 -1.57 1.27
CA ARG A 107 10.28 -2.38 0.09
C ARG A 107 8.94 -3.08 0.19
N LYS A 108 8.48 -3.49 1.38
CA LYS A 108 7.17 -4.13 1.56
C LYS A 108 6.01 -3.18 1.28
N GLY A 109 6.09 -1.95 1.80
CA GLY A 109 5.10 -0.92 1.45
C GLY A 109 5.07 -0.70 -0.05
N ARG A 110 6.26 -0.51 -0.64
CA ARG A 110 6.42 -0.30 -2.07
C ARG A 110 5.93 -1.45 -2.95
N LEU A 111 6.15 -2.69 -2.52
CA LEU A 111 5.70 -3.88 -3.24
C LEU A 111 4.19 -3.83 -3.48
N PHE A 112 3.44 -3.40 -2.47
CA PHE A 112 2.00 -3.34 -2.59
C PHE A 112 1.52 -2.16 -3.42
N GLU A 113 2.15 -0.99 -3.28
CA GLU A 113 1.88 0.16 -4.17
C GLU A 113 2.01 -0.22 -5.65
N GLU A 114 3.11 -0.87 -6.02
CA GLU A 114 3.39 -1.29 -7.39
C GLU A 114 2.43 -2.39 -7.86
N LEU A 115 2.04 -3.32 -6.98
CA LEU A 115 1.01 -4.32 -7.30
C LEU A 115 -0.35 -3.66 -7.58
N VAL A 116 -0.80 -2.72 -6.73
CA VAL A 116 -2.05 -2.00 -6.93
C VAL A 116 -2.00 -1.21 -8.24
N PHE A 117 -0.92 -0.47 -8.46
CA PHE A 117 -0.70 0.31 -9.68
C PHE A 117 -0.83 -0.53 -10.96
N HIS A 118 -0.24 -1.72 -10.99
CA HIS A 118 -0.21 -2.56 -12.19
C HIS A 118 -1.45 -3.46 -12.37
N LEU A 119 -2.07 -3.91 -11.28
CA LEU A 119 -3.27 -4.75 -11.38
C LEU A 119 -4.52 -3.93 -11.68
N GLY A 120 -4.45 -2.64 -11.39
CA GLY A 120 -5.42 -1.63 -11.76
C GLY A 120 -6.54 -1.49 -10.73
N PRO A 121 -7.46 -0.56 -11.00
CA PRO A 121 -8.56 -0.23 -10.11
C PRO A 121 -9.60 -1.35 -10.09
N ILE A 122 -10.50 -1.27 -9.13
CA ILE A 122 -11.69 -2.13 -9.04
C ILE A 122 -12.60 -1.88 -10.26
N GLU A 123 -12.85 -0.61 -10.60
CA GLU A 123 -13.77 -0.20 -11.67
C GLU A 123 -13.05 0.26 -12.95
N LYS A 124 -12.36 -0.66 -13.63
CA LYS A 124 -11.52 -0.35 -14.82
C LYS A 124 -12.24 0.45 -15.92
N GLY A 125 -13.53 0.21 -16.12
CA GLY A 125 -14.32 0.89 -17.16
C GLY A 125 -14.56 2.38 -16.90
N ARG A 126 -14.30 2.86 -15.68
CA ARG A 126 -14.53 4.25 -15.26
C ARG A 126 -13.26 5.07 -15.12
N VAL A 127 -12.11 4.43 -15.28
CA VAL A 127 -10.80 5.05 -15.05
C VAL A 127 -10.15 5.41 -16.38
N GLU A 128 -9.74 6.66 -16.49
CA GLU A 128 -9.06 7.21 -17.66
C GLU A 128 -7.57 7.46 -17.38
N LEU A 129 -7.25 7.82 -16.14
CA LEU A 129 -5.92 8.25 -15.72
C LEU A 129 -5.54 7.60 -14.38
N LEU A 130 -4.23 7.52 -14.14
CA LEU A 130 -3.66 6.90 -12.95
C LEU A 130 -2.35 7.59 -12.55
N SER A 131 -2.00 7.50 -11.27
CA SER A 131 -0.77 8.07 -10.73
C SER A 131 -0.33 7.35 -9.46
N MET A 132 0.98 7.18 -9.28
CA MET A 132 1.56 6.92 -7.96
C MET A 132 1.86 8.24 -7.25
N HIS A 133 1.93 8.23 -5.91
CA HIS A 133 2.30 9.36 -5.04
C HIS A 133 1.51 10.63 -5.35
N CYS A 134 0.21 10.46 -5.55
CA CYS A 134 -0.71 11.52 -5.95
C CYS A 134 -0.93 12.51 -4.81
N GLN A 135 -0.54 13.77 -5.00
CA GLN A 135 -1.09 14.88 -4.23
C GLN A 135 -2.43 15.30 -4.86
N PRO A 136 -3.58 15.08 -4.20
CA PRO A 136 -4.89 15.30 -4.82
C PRO A 136 -5.17 16.77 -5.14
N MET A 137 -5.69 17.02 -6.34
CA MET A 137 -6.08 18.33 -6.83
C MET A 137 -7.49 18.30 -7.41
N VAL A 138 -8.27 19.36 -7.17
CA VAL A 138 -9.58 19.58 -7.79
C VAL A 138 -9.54 20.88 -8.57
N ASN A 139 -9.97 20.83 -9.84
CA ASN A 139 -9.89 21.96 -10.77
C ASN A 139 -8.48 22.57 -10.84
N ARG A 140 -7.45 21.70 -10.85
CA ARG A 140 -6.03 22.07 -10.88
C ARG A 140 -5.57 22.92 -9.68
N ARG A 141 -6.25 22.82 -8.54
CA ARG A 141 -5.82 23.41 -7.28
C ARG A 141 -5.61 22.31 -6.25
N ILE A 142 -4.52 22.41 -5.49
CA ILE A 142 -4.24 21.51 -4.38
C ILE A 142 -5.43 21.54 -3.42
N LEU A 143 -5.96 20.37 -3.12
CA LEU A 143 -7.07 20.24 -2.19
C LEU A 143 -6.53 20.41 -0.77
N ARG A 144 -6.97 21.47 -0.08
CA ARG A 144 -6.63 21.72 1.32
C ARG A 144 -7.54 20.89 2.21
N VAL A 145 -6.96 19.95 2.94
CA VAL A 145 -7.67 19.03 3.82
C VAL A 145 -7.49 19.49 5.26
N PHE A 146 -8.56 19.53 6.05
CA PHE A 146 -8.54 20.05 7.41
C PHE A 146 -9.09 19.04 8.40
N CYS A 147 -8.52 19.02 9.60
CA CYS A 147 -9.10 18.41 10.79
C CYS A 147 -9.43 19.54 11.76
N LYS A 148 -10.72 19.83 11.95
CA LYS A 148 -11.19 21.09 12.57
C LYS A 148 -10.56 22.28 11.84
N ASP A 149 -9.88 23.18 12.56
CA ASP A 149 -9.25 24.37 11.99
C ASP A 149 -7.80 24.13 11.52
N ARG A 150 -7.28 22.90 11.68
CA ARG A 150 -5.90 22.57 11.37
C ARG A 150 -5.78 21.92 10.00
N GLU A 151 -5.00 22.54 9.12
CA GLU A 151 -4.66 21.96 7.82
C GLU A 151 -3.75 20.73 7.96
N LEU A 152 -4.11 19.65 7.28
CA LEU A 152 -3.36 18.40 7.15
C LEU A 152 -2.55 18.47 5.85
N SER A 153 -1.43 19.19 5.86
CA SER A 153 -0.62 19.44 4.67
C SER A 153 0.37 18.32 4.34
N GLY A 154 0.83 18.29 3.08
CA GLY A 154 1.96 17.47 2.63
C GLY A 154 1.72 15.96 2.68
N LYS A 155 0.48 15.52 2.45
CA LYS A 155 0.12 14.10 2.37
C LYS A 155 -0.30 13.77 0.94
N ASN A 156 0.19 12.63 0.46
CA ASN A 156 -0.18 12.05 -0.83
C ASN A 156 -1.08 10.84 -0.60
N ILE A 157 -1.73 10.35 -1.66
CA ILE A 157 -2.23 8.98 -1.78
C ILE A 157 -1.17 8.17 -2.53
N ASP A 158 -0.81 6.99 -2.06
CA ASP A 158 0.26 6.19 -2.67
C ASP A 158 -0.08 5.77 -4.11
N VAL A 159 -1.33 5.39 -4.41
CA VAL A 159 -1.81 5.13 -5.78
C VAL A 159 -3.21 5.71 -5.98
N ALA A 160 -3.44 6.43 -7.07
CA ALA A 160 -4.74 6.98 -7.42
C ALA A 160 -5.13 6.64 -8.87
N PHE A 161 -6.40 6.32 -9.07
CA PHE A 161 -7.05 6.11 -10.35
C PHE A 161 -8.25 7.05 -10.45
N TRP A 162 -8.48 7.66 -11.61
CA TRP A 162 -9.64 8.53 -11.78
C TRP A 162 -10.13 8.61 -13.21
N GLY A 163 -11.39 9.00 -13.35
CA GLY A 163 -12.02 9.36 -14.61
C GLY A 163 -12.84 10.63 -14.45
N ARG A 164 -13.86 10.78 -15.29
CA ARG A 164 -14.70 11.98 -15.32
C ARG A 164 -15.46 12.26 -14.02
N ASP A 165 -16.01 11.22 -13.38
CA ASP A 165 -16.88 11.32 -12.20
C ASP A 165 -16.46 10.37 -11.06
N TYR A 166 -15.33 9.67 -11.23
CA TYR A 166 -14.88 8.61 -10.36
C TYR A 166 -13.45 8.86 -9.87
N VAL A 167 -13.21 8.61 -8.58
CA VAL A 167 -11.88 8.64 -7.98
C VAL A 167 -11.70 7.43 -7.06
N GLU A 168 -10.62 6.70 -7.26
CA GLU A 168 -10.21 5.57 -6.44
C GLU A 168 -8.79 5.82 -5.93
N GLY A 169 -8.56 5.69 -4.63
CA GLY A 169 -7.27 5.99 -4.02
C GLY A 169 -6.86 4.95 -2.99
N TYR A 170 -5.60 4.55 -3.02
CA TYR A 170 -5.02 3.56 -2.13
C TYR A 170 -3.84 4.15 -1.37
N GLU A 171 -3.94 4.14 -0.04
CA GLU A 171 -2.81 4.25 0.86
C GLU A 171 -2.32 2.84 1.22
N CYS A 172 -1.19 2.42 0.67
CA CYS A 172 -0.67 1.08 0.82
C CYS A 172 0.27 0.97 2.02
N LYS A 173 0.11 -0.08 2.82
CA LYS A 173 1.00 -0.39 3.94
C LYS A 173 1.35 -1.87 3.91
N GLY A 174 2.58 -2.22 4.31
CA GLY A 174 2.98 -3.62 4.44
C GLY A 174 2.08 -4.38 5.42
N ASN A 175 1.70 -3.73 6.53
CA ASN A 175 0.73 -4.24 7.49
C ASN A 175 0.02 -3.04 8.15
N VAL A 176 -1.29 -2.89 7.91
CA VAL A 176 -2.08 -1.76 8.46
C VAL A 176 -2.21 -1.85 9.99
N GLU A 177 -2.39 -3.05 10.54
CA GLU A 177 -2.52 -3.22 11.99
C GLU A 177 -1.26 -2.75 12.71
N PHE A 178 -0.09 -3.19 12.24
CA PHE A 178 1.20 -2.71 12.76
C PHE A 178 1.37 -1.20 12.60
N PHE A 179 1.00 -0.66 11.43
CA PHE A 179 1.04 0.79 11.18
C PHE A 179 0.18 1.56 12.21
N LEU A 180 -1.04 1.10 12.50
CA LEU A 180 -1.91 1.72 13.51
C LEU A 180 -1.36 1.53 14.93
N ARG A 181 -0.74 0.38 15.26
CA ARG A 181 -0.06 0.18 16.55
C ARG A 181 1.06 1.20 16.79
N LEU A 182 1.77 1.63 15.74
CA LEU A 182 2.75 2.72 15.84
C LEU A 182 2.10 4.06 16.21
N GLY A 183 0.83 4.27 15.90
CA GLY A 183 0.05 5.45 16.25
C GLY A 183 -0.14 5.65 17.76
N PHE A 184 0.00 4.60 18.56
CA PHE A 184 -0.03 4.70 20.03
C PHE A 184 1.31 5.14 20.63
N LYS A 185 2.41 5.04 19.87
CA LYS A 185 3.71 5.50 20.36
C LYS A 185 3.72 7.01 20.47
N GLY A 186 4.36 7.53 21.51
CA GLY A 186 4.60 8.97 21.67
C GLY A 186 5.50 9.53 20.55
N GLY A 187 5.53 10.85 20.46
CA GLY A 187 6.42 11.58 19.55
C GLY A 187 5.94 11.67 18.09
N GLU A 188 6.88 12.02 17.22
CA GLU A 188 6.57 12.39 15.82
C GLU A 188 6.03 11.22 15.00
N LYS A 189 6.57 10.00 15.19
CA LYS A 189 6.14 8.81 14.43
C LYS A 189 4.66 8.50 14.67
N GLY A 190 4.23 8.41 15.93
CA GLY A 190 2.83 8.14 16.25
C GLY A 190 1.90 9.27 15.81
N ARG A 191 2.32 10.54 15.94
CA ARG A 191 1.57 11.69 15.41
C ARG A 191 1.36 11.57 13.90
N LYS A 192 2.39 11.22 13.11
CA LYS A 192 2.30 11.08 11.66
C LYS A 192 1.33 9.98 11.22
N VAL A 193 1.25 8.88 11.97
CA VAL A 193 0.26 7.81 11.76
C VAL A 193 -1.15 8.34 11.94
N ARG A 194 -1.45 8.96 13.10
CA ARG A 194 -2.79 9.51 13.39
C ARG A 194 -3.21 10.58 12.38
N GLU A 195 -2.30 11.49 12.06
CA GLU A 195 -2.55 12.52 11.04
C GLU A 195 -2.84 11.93 9.66
N LYS A 196 -2.26 10.77 9.32
CA LYS A 196 -2.55 10.10 8.05
C LYS A 196 -3.97 9.55 8.05
N VAL A 197 -4.43 8.94 9.15
CA VAL A 197 -5.82 8.49 9.30
C VAL A 197 -6.79 9.68 9.20
N PHE A 198 -6.48 10.80 9.85
CA PHE A 198 -7.28 12.02 9.74
C PHE A 198 -7.37 12.50 8.30
N TYR A 199 -6.23 12.53 7.62
CA TYR A 199 -6.12 13.00 6.26
C TYR A 199 -6.96 12.15 5.31
N LEU A 200 -6.84 10.82 5.35
CA LEU A 200 -7.60 9.93 4.47
C LEU A 200 -9.12 10.09 4.64
N ASN A 201 -9.58 10.22 5.88
CA ASN A 201 -11.01 10.41 6.16
C ASN A 201 -11.54 11.75 5.63
N GLN A 202 -10.84 12.83 5.94
CA GLN A 202 -11.23 14.18 5.53
C GLN A 202 -11.11 14.35 4.01
N LEU A 203 -10.09 13.76 3.40
CA LEU A 203 -9.94 13.71 1.95
C LEU A 203 -11.10 12.97 1.29
N SER A 204 -11.42 11.76 1.76
CA SER A 204 -12.54 10.98 1.22
C SER A 204 -13.86 11.75 1.30
N LYS A 205 -14.16 12.35 2.46
CA LYS A 205 -15.33 13.20 2.68
C LYS A 205 -15.39 14.39 1.72
N LEU A 206 -14.25 15.04 1.46
CA LEU A 206 -14.17 16.18 0.54
C LEU A 206 -14.36 15.74 -0.91
N LEU A 207 -13.73 14.64 -1.34
CA LEU A 207 -13.82 14.14 -2.71
C LEU A 207 -15.24 13.68 -3.06
N LYS A 208 -15.95 13.04 -2.11
CA LYS A 208 -17.36 12.63 -2.26
C LYS A 208 -18.34 13.78 -2.55
N ARG A 209 -17.93 15.04 -2.35
CA ARG A 209 -18.73 16.22 -2.75
C ARG A 209 -18.69 16.49 -4.25
N PHE A 210 -17.71 15.93 -4.95
CA PHE A 210 -17.43 16.22 -6.36
C PHE A 210 -17.50 14.99 -7.26
N PHE A 211 -17.19 13.82 -6.71
CA PHE A 211 -17.01 12.55 -7.43
C PHE A 211 -17.61 11.40 -6.63
N GLU A 212 -17.89 10.29 -7.29
CA GLU A 212 -17.95 9.00 -6.61
C GLU A 212 -16.53 8.62 -6.20
N ALA A 213 -16.22 8.77 -4.90
CA ALA A 213 -14.87 8.60 -4.38
C ALA A 213 -14.76 7.41 -3.43
N ARG A 214 -13.81 6.52 -3.70
CA ARG A 214 -13.43 5.39 -2.84
C ARG A 214 -11.97 5.55 -2.43
N ILE A 215 -11.73 5.66 -1.13
CA ILE A 215 -10.39 5.79 -0.56
C ILE A 215 -10.16 4.61 0.37
N TYR A 216 -9.01 3.96 0.21
CA TYR A 216 -8.63 2.75 0.91
C TYR A 216 -7.35 2.97 1.72
N LEU A 217 -7.36 2.50 2.97
CA LEU A 217 -6.14 2.18 3.72
C LEU A 217 -5.91 0.67 3.55
N ALA A 218 -4.99 0.33 2.65
CA ALA A 218 -4.81 -1.03 2.16
C ALA A 218 -3.61 -1.71 2.82
N SER A 219 -3.83 -2.92 3.33
CA SER A 219 -2.81 -3.77 3.96
C SER A 219 -2.31 -4.84 2.99
N PHE A 220 -1.00 -4.93 2.77
CA PHE A 220 -0.44 -6.08 2.06
C PHE A 220 -0.56 -7.35 2.88
N ALA A 221 -0.43 -7.27 4.20
CA ALA A 221 -0.67 -8.40 5.10
C ALA A 221 -2.12 -8.89 4.95
N PRO A 222 -2.32 -10.18 4.60
CA PRO A 222 -3.64 -10.75 4.34
C PRO A 222 -4.47 -11.02 5.61
N ASP A 223 -3.82 -11.21 6.76
CA ASP A 223 -4.48 -11.57 8.02
C ASP A 223 -4.18 -10.49 9.08
N ILE A 224 -5.14 -9.60 9.29
CA ILE A 224 -5.07 -8.50 10.26
C ILE A 224 -6.42 -8.37 10.99
N ASP A 225 -6.40 -7.83 12.21
CA ASP A 225 -7.64 -7.52 12.92
C ASP A 225 -8.31 -6.26 12.34
N LEU A 226 -9.15 -6.45 11.33
CA LEU A 226 -9.88 -5.38 10.65
C LEU A 226 -10.83 -4.61 11.57
N GLU A 227 -11.45 -5.30 12.54
CA GLU A 227 -12.36 -4.68 13.50
C GLU A 227 -11.59 -3.72 14.40
N TRP A 228 -10.51 -4.20 15.01
CA TRP A 228 -9.62 -3.36 15.82
C TRP A 228 -9.03 -2.18 15.03
N CYS A 229 -8.65 -2.40 13.76
CA CYS A 229 -8.14 -1.34 12.89
C CYS A 229 -9.21 -0.25 12.65
N ARG A 230 -10.46 -0.64 12.41
CA ARG A 230 -11.59 0.29 12.20
C ARG A 230 -11.92 1.04 13.47
N GLU A 231 -12.06 0.35 14.60
CA GLU A 231 -12.35 0.96 15.90
C GLU A 231 -11.27 1.95 16.32
N THR A 232 -10.01 1.58 16.16
CA THR A 232 -8.86 2.45 16.48
C THR A 232 -8.85 3.70 15.61
N SER A 233 -9.05 3.53 14.30
CA SER A 233 -9.10 4.65 13.36
C SER A 233 -10.26 5.59 13.70
N LEU A 234 -11.45 5.04 13.99
CA LEU A 234 -12.63 5.80 14.37
C LEU A 234 -12.43 6.55 15.69
N LYS A 235 -11.79 5.91 16.68
CA LYS A 235 -11.46 6.54 17.97
C LYS A 235 -10.62 7.80 17.77
N TRP A 236 -9.59 7.74 16.93
CA TRP A 236 -8.77 8.92 16.64
C TRP A 236 -9.56 9.98 15.86
N LEU A 237 -10.41 9.58 14.91
CA LEU A 237 -11.19 10.52 14.09
C LEU A 237 -12.15 11.41 14.90
N ARG A 238 -12.57 10.96 16.09
CA ARG A 238 -13.30 11.80 17.05
C ARG A 238 -12.52 13.05 17.45
N GLU A 239 -11.18 13.01 17.41
CA GLU A 239 -10.33 14.20 17.61
C GLU A 239 -10.57 15.27 16.53
N CYS A 240 -11.01 14.87 15.33
CA CYS A 240 -11.43 15.75 14.23
C CYS A 240 -12.93 16.07 14.23
N GLY A 241 -13.70 15.56 15.19
CA GLY A 241 -15.16 15.73 15.23
C GLY A 241 -15.92 14.80 14.27
N GLU A 242 -15.31 13.71 13.82
CA GLU A 242 -15.96 12.72 12.95
C GLU A 242 -16.40 11.49 13.75
N ASP A 243 -17.57 10.96 13.42
CA ASP A 243 -18.22 9.81 14.05
C ASP A 243 -18.32 8.60 13.12
N ARG A 244 -17.80 8.71 11.88
CA ARG A 244 -17.80 7.66 10.87
C ARG A 244 -16.49 7.62 10.08
N LEU A 245 -16.18 6.43 9.58
CA LEU A 245 -15.12 6.21 8.61
C LEU A 245 -15.64 6.49 7.20
N GLU A 246 -14.98 7.39 6.49
CA GLU A 246 -15.26 7.77 5.12
C GLU A 246 -14.37 7.02 4.12
N PHE A 247 -13.30 6.41 4.61
CA PHE A 247 -12.42 5.52 3.86
C PHE A 247 -12.62 4.08 4.35
N GLU A 248 -12.21 3.11 3.53
CA GLU A 248 -12.30 1.69 3.83
C GLU A 248 -10.93 1.12 4.22
N ILE A 249 -10.92 0.13 5.11
CA ILE A 249 -9.71 -0.63 5.44
C ILE A 249 -9.87 -2.01 4.81
N ILE A 250 -8.92 -2.36 3.94
CA ILE A 250 -8.92 -3.60 3.15
C ILE A 250 -7.56 -4.29 3.25
N THR A 251 -7.53 -5.58 2.96
CA THR A 251 -6.34 -6.40 2.82
C THR A 251 -6.00 -6.66 1.35
N VAL A 252 -4.85 -7.26 1.10
CA VAL A 252 -4.49 -7.75 -0.23
C VAL A 252 -5.50 -8.78 -0.75
N ASN A 253 -6.10 -9.59 0.13
CA ASN A 253 -7.07 -10.60 -0.28
C ASN A 253 -8.36 -9.93 -0.75
N ASP A 254 -8.83 -8.90 -0.03
CA ASP A 254 -9.98 -8.11 -0.43
C ASP A 254 -9.72 -7.46 -1.80
N PHE A 255 -8.59 -6.76 -1.95
CA PHE A 255 -8.18 -6.15 -3.22
C PHE A 255 -8.13 -7.17 -4.36
N LEU A 256 -7.45 -8.31 -4.17
CA LEU A 256 -7.32 -9.37 -5.19
C LEU A 256 -8.66 -10.00 -5.56
N SER A 257 -9.64 -10.01 -4.65
CA SER A 257 -10.97 -10.55 -4.90
C SER A 257 -11.80 -9.63 -5.82
N GLU A 258 -11.54 -8.33 -5.78
CA GLU A 258 -12.29 -7.31 -6.52
C GLU A 258 -11.72 -7.06 -7.93
N ILE A 259 -10.41 -7.27 -8.13
CA ILE A 259 -9.77 -7.08 -9.44
C ILE A 259 -10.01 -8.26 -10.39
N HIS A 260 -11.19 -8.31 -11.00
CA HIS A 260 -11.51 -9.24 -12.08
C HIS A 260 -11.01 -8.76 -13.47
#